data_AF-A0A7J4URW1-F1
#
_entry.id   AF-A0A7J4URW1-F1
#
_cell.length_a   1.000
_cell.length_b   1.000
_cell.length_c   1.000
_cell.angle_alpha   90.00
_cell.angle_beta   90.00
_cell.angle_gamma   90.00
#
_symmetry.space_group_name_H-M   'P 1'
#
loop_
_entity.id
_entity.type
_entity.pdbx_description
1 polymer ?
#
loop_
_entity_poly.entity_id
_entity_poly.type
_entity_poly.pdbx_seq_one_letter_code
_entity_poly.pdbx_strand_id
1 'polypeptide(L)'
;MMVTTLTIVFISLGSLALLLLIFVLFRHFSSHRKLHRKLATFFVHAEKQSLDFLKKEYLAMYKLYMKVSHDHKEKTYEKIMHARRKVEEHMQGSTKMDALLAGIRTAKDKRAKFKEIQKFYVSLPKKLQEKYHAAVMQLKEGL
;
A
#
# COMPACT_ATOMS: atom_id res chain seq x y z
N MET A 1 -41.56 39.95 -22.29
CA MET A 1 -41.13 39.32 -21.01
C MET A 1 -40.72 37.84 -21.16
N MET A 2 -41.39 37.02 -21.98
CA MET A 2 -41.00 35.60 -22.15
C MET A 2 -39.61 35.37 -22.76
N VAL A 3 -39.16 36.24 -23.68
CA VAL A 3 -37.86 36.07 -24.35
C VAL A 3 -36.69 36.28 -23.39
N THR A 4 -36.78 37.28 -22.50
CA THR A 4 -35.72 37.58 -21.51
C THR A 4 -35.62 36.51 -20.43
N THR A 5 -36.72 35.87 -20.04
CA THR A 5 -36.68 34.76 -19.08
C THR A 5 -36.04 33.51 -19.69
N LEU A 6 -36.31 33.22 -20.96
CA LEU A 6 -35.69 32.11 -21.68
C LEU A 6 -34.17 32.28 -21.81
N THR A 7 -33.70 33.47 -22.19
CA THR A 7 -32.25 33.73 -22.33
C THR A 7 -31.51 33.59 -21.00
N ILE A 8 -32.08 34.09 -19.89
CA ILE A 8 -31.50 33.93 -18.55
C ILE A 8 -31.40 32.45 -18.17
N VAL A 9 -32.45 31.66 -18.44
CA VAL A 9 -32.45 30.22 -18.16
C VAL A 9 -31.33 29.51 -18.94
N PHE A 10 -31.18 29.79 -20.25
CA PHE A 10 -30.11 29.18 -21.04
C PHE A 10 -28.70 29.56 -20.56
N ILE A 11 -28.48 30.82 -20.18
CA ILE A 11 -27.19 31.28 -19.63
C ILE A 11 -26.90 30.59 -18.28
N SER A 12 -27.92 30.43 -17.42
CA SER A 12 -27.76 29.75 -16.14
C SER A 12 -27.45 28.26 -16.30
N LEU A 13 -28.10 27.57 -17.25
CA LEU A 13 -27.82 26.18 -17.58
C LEU A 13 -26.42 26.01 -18.18
N GLY A 14 -26.02 26.90 -19.10
CA GLY A 14 -24.69 26.88 -19.70
C GLY A 14 -23.57 27.09 -18.67
N SER A 15 -23.76 28.04 -17.74
CA SER A 15 -22.77 28.28 -16.67
C SER A 15 -22.69 27.11 -15.68
N LEU A 16 -23.81 26.48 -15.32
CA LEU A 16 -23.83 25.29 -14.46
C LEU A 16 -23.10 24.10 -15.11
N ALA A 17 -23.33 23.86 -16.40
CA ALA A 17 -22.64 22.80 -17.15
C ALA A 17 -21.12 23.02 -17.20
N LEU A 18 -20.69 24.28 -17.41
CA LEU A 18 -19.28 24.64 -17.41
C LEU A 18 -18.62 24.43 -16.03
N LEU A 19 -19.31 24.83 -14.95
CA LEU A 19 -18.81 24.62 -13.58
C LEU A 19 -18.66 23.12 -13.25
N LEU A 20 -19.62 22.29 -13.67
CA LEU A 20 -19.54 20.84 -13.51
C LEU A 20 -18.35 20.24 -14.28
N LEU A 21 -18.11 20.69 -15.51
CA LEU A 21 -16.96 20.27 -16.32
C LEU A 21 -15.63 20.61 -15.62
N ILE A 22 -15.49 21.85 -15.15
CA ILE A 22 -14.29 22.30 -14.41
C ILE A 22 -14.08 21.47 -13.15
N PHE A 23 -15.15 21.20 -12.40
CA PHE A 23 -15.08 20.38 -11.19
C PHE A 23 -14.60 18.95 -11.47
N VAL A 24 -15.13 18.31 -12.53
CA VAL A 24 -14.72 16.97 -12.96
C VAL A 24 -13.25 16.95 -13.37
N LEU A 25 -12.81 17.91 -14.19
CA LEU A 25 -11.42 18.02 -14.62
C LEU A 25 -10.48 18.23 -13.43
N PHE A 26 -10.80 19.14 -12.51
CA PHE A 26 -9.99 19.42 -11.33
C PHE A 26 -9.87 18.19 -10.42
N ARG A 27 -10.98 17.47 -10.20
CA ARG A 27 -10.99 16.21 -9.43
C ARG A 27 -10.10 15.14 -10.08
N HIS A 28 -10.09 15.06 -11.40
CA HIS A 28 -9.31 14.06 -12.14
C HIS A 28 -7.80 14.36 -12.08
N PHE A 29 -7.39 15.60 -12.38
CA PHE A 29 -5.99 16.03 -12.31
C PHE A 29 -5.41 15.95 -10.88
N SER A 30 -6.22 16.25 -9.87
CA SER A 30 -5.82 16.14 -8.46
C SER A 30 -5.49 14.70 -8.06
N SER A 31 -6.22 13.72 -8.58
CA SER A 31 -6.05 12.30 -8.23
C SER A 31 -4.70 11.73 -8.67
N HIS A 32 -4.24 12.10 -9.88
CA HIS A 32 -2.93 11.69 -10.39
C HIS A 32 -1.77 12.23 -9.54
N ARG A 33 -1.78 13.54 -9.23
CA ARG A 33 -0.75 14.15 -8.38
C ARG A 33 -0.74 13.55 -6.97
N LYS A 34 -1.92 13.31 -6.39
CA LYS A 34 -2.06 12.64 -5.08
C LYS A 34 -1.49 11.22 -5.10
N LEU A 35 -1.76 10.46 -6.15
CA LEU A 35 -1.23 9.10 -6.33
C LEU A 35 0.30 9.10 -6.38
N HIS A 36 0.89 9.98 -7.19
CA HIS A 36 2.34 10.10 -7.30
C HIS A 36 3.02 10.40 -5.96
N ARG A 37 2.47 11.36 -5.20
CA ARG A 37 2.98 11.70 -3.87
C ARG A 37 2.89 10.51 -2.92
N LYS A 38 1.74 9.82 -2.88
CA LYS A 38 1.57 8.64 -2.04
C LYS A 38 2.52 7.51 -2.41
N LEU A 39 2.72 7.22 -3.70
CA LEU A 39 3.67 6.22 -4.16
C LEU A 39 5.09 6.57 -3.73
N ALA A 40 5.52 7.83 -3.88
CA ALA A 40 6.83 8.27 -3.45
C ALA A 40 7.01 8.08 -1.93
N THR A 41 6.04 8.52 -1.12
CA THR A 41 6.10 8.34 0.33
C THR A 41 6.08 6.87 0.73
N PHE A 42 5.28 6.04 0.05
CA PHE A 42 5.18 4.60 0.33
C PHE A 42 6.55 3.93 0.18
N PHE A 43 7.23 4.11 -0.95
CA PHE A 43 8.51 3.44 -1.19
C PHE A 43 9.63 3.91 -0.25
N VAL A 44 9.63 5.19 0.15
CA VAL A 44 10.61 5.71 1.12
C VAL A 44 10.44 5.07 2.50
N HIS A 45 9.21 4.74 2.89
CA HIS A 45 8.90 4.27 4.24
C HIS A 45 8.60 2.78 4.33
N ALA A 46 8.51 2.06 3.20
CA ALA A 46 8.00 0.69 3.15
C ALA A 46 8.70 -0.25 4.16
N GLU A 47 10.03 -0.18 4.25
CA GLU A 47 10.84 -1.06 5.09
C GLU A 47 10.74 -0.77 6.59
N LYS A 48 10.28 0.44 6.95
CA LYS A 48 10.22 0.94 8.33
C LYS A 48 8.82 0.90 8.93
N GLN A 49 7.83 0.44 8.17
CA GLN A 49 6.43 0.46 8.55
C GLN A 49 5.88 -0.95 8.79
N SER A 50 4.79 -1.02 9.55
CA SER A 50 4.10 -2.28 9.81
C SER A 50 3.34 -2.78 8.59
N LEU A 51 3.12 -4.09 8.51
CA LEU A 51 2.36 -4.70 7.41
C LEU A 51 0.95 -4.09 7.27
N ASP A 52 0.28 -3.78 8.37
CA ASP A 52 -1.06 -3.19 8.34
C ASP A 52 -1.06 -1.78 7.77
N PHE A 53 -0.02 -0.98 8.08
CA PHE A 53 0.18 0.32 7.46
C PHE A 53 0.38 0.17 5.95
N LEU A 54 1.24 -0.76 5.51
CA LEU A 54 1.49 -0.99 4.09
C LEU A 54 0.24 -1.43 3.33
N LYS A 55 -0.55 -2.34 3.90
CA LYS A 55 -1.85 -2.76 3.34
C LYS A 55 -2.80 -1.57 3.19
N LYS A 56 -2.93 -0.75 4.23
CA LYS A 56 -3.80 0.43 4.23
C LYS A 56 -3.38 1.45 3.17
N GLU A 57 -2.09 1.74 3.08
CA GLU A 57 -1.54 2.67 2.09
C GLU A 57 -1.67 2.12 0.67
N TYR A 58 -1.40 0.84 0.45
CA TYR A 58 -1.63 0.18 -0.84
C TYR A 58 -3.08 0.32 -1.30
N LEU A 59 -4.05 0.02 -0.42
CA LEU A 59 -5.47 0.17 -0.74
C LEU A 59 -5.84 1.62 -1.06
N ALA A 60 -5.28 2.59 -0.34
CA ALA A 60 -5.50 4.00 -0.62
C ALA A 60 -4.92 4.41 -1.99
N MET A 61 -3.72 3.95 -2.34
CA MET A 61 -3.10 4.16 -3.65
C MET A 61 -3.90 3.50 -4.76
N TYR A 62 -4.35 2.25 -4.56
CA TYR A 62 -5.16 1.54 -5.54
C TYR A 62 -6.50 2.25 -5.81
N LYS A 63 -7.17 2.76 -4.76
CA LYS A 63 -8.38 3.58 -4.91
C LYS A 63 -8.14 4.87 -5.71
N LEU A 64 -6.96 5.49 -5.60
CA LEU A 64 -6.58 6.65 -6.42
C LEU A 64 -6.25 6.23 -7.85
N TYR A 65 -5.53 5.12 -8.03
CA TYR A 65 -5.21 4.54 -9.32
C TYR A 65 -6.47 4.25 -10.14
N MET A 66 -7.53 3.72 -9.52
CA MET A 66 -8.79 3.47 -10.22
C MET A 66 -9.46 4.75 -10.75
N LYS A 67 -9.16 5.92 -10.18
CA LYS A 67 -9.74 7.23 -10.50
C LYS A 67 -8.93 8.05 -11.51
N VAL A 68 -7.72 7.63 -11.88
CA VAL A 68 -6.92 8.35 -12.89
C VAL A 68 -7.33 7.93 -14.31
N SER A 69 -7.00 8.74 -15.32
CA SER A 69 -7.31 8.46 -16.73
C SER A 69 -6.50 7.25 -17.22
N HIS A 70 -6.96 6.63 -18.31
CA HIS A 70 -6.31 5.46 -18.90
C HIS A 70 -4.81 5.70 -19.18
N ASP A 71 -4.48 6.83 -19.82
CA ASP A 71 -3.10 7.20 -20.14
C ASP A 71 -2.18 7.28 -18.91
N HIS A 72 -2.72 7.74 -17.78
CA HIS A 72 -1.98 7.80 -16.52
C HIS A 72 -1.95 6.44 -15.81
N LYS A 73 -2.96 5.58 -16.00
CA LYS A 73 -2.98 4.22 -15.47
C LYS A 73 -1.85 3.40 -16.05
N GLU A 74 -1.64 3.43 -17.36
CA GLU A 74 -0.56 2.70 -18.01
C GLU A 74 0.81 3.08 -17.42
N LYS A 75 1.08 4.38 -17.32
CA LYS A 75 2.34 4.92 -16.76
C LYS A 75 2.55 4.61 -15.28
N THR A 76 1.47 4.37 -14.53
CA THR A 76 1.53 4.18 -13.07
C THR A 76 1.34 2.72 -12.65
N TYR A 77 0.92 1.85 -13.57
CA TYR A 77 0.59 0.46 -13.30
C TYR A 77 1.77 -0.29 -12.68
N GLU A 78 2.96 -0.17 -13.27
CA GLU A 78 4.16 -0.83 -12.75
C GLU A 78 4.48 -0.44 -11.30
N LYS A 79 4.28 0.84 -10.95
CA LYS A 79 4.51 1.35 -9.59
C LYS A 79 3.49 0.78 -8.61
N ILE A 80 2.23 0.65 -9.01
CA ILE A 80 1.19 -0.01 -8.21
C ILE A 80 1.51 -1.49 -8.01
N MET A 81 1.93 -2.18 -9.07
CA MET A 81 2.31 -3.59 -9.00
C MET A 81 3.56 -3.80 -8.14
N HIS A 82 4.52 -2.88 -8.18
CA HIS A 82 5.66 -2.91 -7.28
C HIS A 82 5.24 -2.68 -5.82
N ALA A 83 4.34 -1.74 -5.55
CA ALA A 83 3.79 -1.55 -4.20
C ALA A 83 3.05 -2.80 -3.69
N ARG A 84 2.27 -3.45 -4.55
CA ARG A 84 1.61 -4.73 -4.26
C ARG A 84 2.63 -5.81 -3.88
N ARG A 85 3.65 -6.00 -4.72
CA ARG A 85 4.72 -6.99 -4.46
C ARG A 85 5.39 -6.75 -3.12
N LYS A 86 5.68 -5.49 -2.76
CA LYS A 86 6.23 -5.15 -1.44
C LYS A 86 5.32 -5.55 -0.28
N VAL A 87 4.01 -5.34 -0.40
CA VAL A 87 3.05 -5.82 0.62
C VAL A 87 3.06 -7.35 0.70
N GLU A 88 3.04 -8.04 -0.45
CA GLU A 88 3.06 -9.50 -0.54
C GLU A 88 4.36 -10.09 0.05
N GLU A 89 5.52 -9.50 -0.22
CA GLU A 89 6.80 -9.88 0.38
C GLU A 89 6.74 -9.82 1.91
N HIS A 90 6.19 -8.75 2.49
CA HIS A 90 6.03 -8.64 3.94
C HIS A 90 5.03 -9.67 4.49
N MET A 91 3.95 -9.95 3.75
CA MET A 91 2.96 -10.97 4.15
C MET A 91 3.59 -12.37 4.17
N GLN A 92 4.24 -12.76 3.07
CA GLN A 92 4.92 -14.05 2.95
C GLN A 92 6.03 -14.18 3.99
N GLY A 93 6.77 -13.09 4.25
CA GLY A 93 7.74 -12.98 5.33
C GLY A 93 7.16 -13.34 6.70
N SER A 94 6.05 -12.68 7.07
CA SER A 94 5.34 -12.96 8.33
C SER A 94 4.86 -14.40 8.40
N THR A 95 4.13 -14.88 7.38
CA THR A 95 3.57 -16.24 7.37
C THR A 95 4.64 -17.31 7.48
N LYS A 96 5.75 -17.15 6.76
CA LYS A 96 6.87 -18.11 6.81
C LYS A 96 7.54 -18.12 8.19
N MET A 97 7.70 -16.95 8.82
CA MET A 97 8.24 -16.88 10.18
C MET A 97 7.32 -17.54 11.20
N ASP A 98 6.01 -17.28 11.11
CA ASP A 98 4.99 -17.91 11.96
C ASP A 98 5.02 -19.44 11.81
N ALA A 99 5.14 -19.95 10.58
CA ALA A 99 5.24 -21.38 10.30
C ALA A 99 6.52 -22.01 10.87
N LEU A 100 7.67 -21.33 10.74
CA LEU A 100 8.94 -21.80 11.29
C LEU A 100 8.89 -21.90 12.83
N LEU A 101 8.32 -20.89 13.49
CA LEU A 101 8.15 -20.86 14.94
C LEU A 101 7.17 -21.94 15.42
N ALA A 102 6.02 -22.11 14.76
CA ALA A 102 5.03 -23.13 15.10
C ALA A 102 5.53 -24.57 14.90
N GLY A 103 6.52 -24.77 14.03
CA GLY A 103 7.11 -26.07 13.75
C GLY A 103 8.03 -26.61 14.85
N ILE A 104 8.33 -25.84 15.90
CA ILE A 104 9.26 -26.24 16.97
C ILE A 104 8.49 -27.03 18.03
N ARG A 105 8.68 -28.35 18.06
CA ARG A 105 7.98 -29.25 19.00
C ARG A 105 8.89 -29.87 20.06
N THR A 106 10.16 -30.10 19.75
CA THR A 106 11.12 -30.75 20.66
C THR A 106 12.39 -29.94 20.86
N ALA A 107 13.11 -30.18 21.95
CA ALA A 107 14.40 -29.53 22.23
C ALA A 107 15.48 -29.83 21.17
N LYS A 108 15.47 -31.05 20.59
CA LYS A 108 16.39 -31.43 19.51
C LYS A 108 16.12 -30.64 18.22
N ASP A 109 14.85 -30.34 17.93
CA ASP A 109 14.46 -29.53 16.77
C ASP A 109 14.86 -28.06 16.91
N LYS A 110 14.91 -27.54 18.15
CA LYS A 110 15.23 -26.12 18.40
C LYS A 110 16.57 -25.74 17.78
N ARG A 111 17.62 -26.54 17.95
CA ARG A 111 18.98 -26.17 17.52
C ARG A 111 19.14 -26.18 16.00
N ALA A 112 18.51 -27.15 15.33
CA ALA A 112 18.49 -27.24 13.87
C ALA A 112 17.65 -26.12 13.26
N LYS A 113 16.44 -25.89 13.79
CA LYS A 113 15.51 -24.85 13.29
C LYS A 113 15.96 -23.44 13.62
N PHE A 114 16.68 -23.24 14.73
CA PHE A 114 17.17 -21.91 15.12
C PHE A 114 18.08 -21.31 14.05
N LYS A 115 18.99 -22.09 13.45
CA LYS A 115 19.86 -21.59 12.38
C LYS A 115 19.05 -21.13 11.16
N GLU A 116 18.02 -21.89 10.79
CA GLU A 116 17.12 -21.53 9.68
C GLU A 116 16.31 -20.26 10.01
N ILE A 117 15.74 -20.20 11.21
CA ILE A 117 14.97 -19.05 11.71
C ILE A 117 15.84 -17.81 11.78
N GLN A 118 17.06 -17.91 12.31
CA GLN A 118 17.99 -16.79 12.41
C GLN A 118 18.37 -16.27 11.03
N LYS A 119 18.68 -17.16 10.09
CA LYS A 119 19.00 -16.80 8.70
C LYS A 119 17.83 -16.09 8.02
N PHE A 120 16.60 -16.58 8.23
CA PHE A 120 15.42 -15.95 7.67
C PHE A 120 15.11 -14.61 8.36
N TYR A 121 15.21 -14.55 9.68
CA TYR A 121 14.97 -13.37 10.50
C TYR A 121 15.80 -12.16 10.06
N VAL A 122 17.10 -12.32 9.82
CA VAL A 122 17.97 -11.20 9.36
C VAL A 122 17.60 -10.69 7.96
N SER A 123 16.92 -11.49 7.15
CA SER A 123 16.43 -11.08 5.83
C SER A 123 15.09 -10.34 5.89
N LEU A 124 14.39 -10.35 7.03
CA LEU A 124 13.11 -9.66 7.17
C LEU A 124 13.30 -8.14 7.27
N PRO A 125 12.31 -7.34 6.84
CA PRO A 125 12.23 -5.91 7.12
C PRO A 125 12.34 -5.60 8.62
N LYS A 126 12.96 -4.47 8.99
CA LYS A 126 13.22 -4.10 10.39
C LYS A 126 11.98 -4.17 11.30
N LYS A 127 10.82 -3.72 10.82
CA LYS A 127 9.58 -3.82 11.62
C LYS A 127 9.08 -5.25 11.84
N LEU A 128 9.32 -6.16 10.89
CA LEU A 128 9.03 -7.56 11.10
C LEU A 128 10.06 -8.19 12.03
N GLN A 129 11.34 -7.80 11.95
CA GLN A 129 12.34 -8.22 12.93
C GLN A 129 11.94 -7.83 14.35
N GLU A 130 11.54 -6.58 14.59
CA GLU A 130 11.05 -6.14 15.90
C GLU A 130 9.88 -6.99 16.42
N LYS A 131 8.92 -7.34 15.55
CA LYS A 131 7.77 -8.21 15.90
C LYS A 131 8.22 -9.58 16.41
N TYR A 132 9.25 -10.17 15.80
CA TYR A 132 9.71 -11.53 16.11
C TYR A 132 10.91 -11.59 17.05
N HIS A 133 11.50 -10.45 17.41
CA HIS A 133 12.74 -10.38 18.19
C HIS A 133 12.64 -11.17 19.49
N ALA A 134 11.56 -10.97 20.27
CA ALA A 134 11.37 -11.68 21.53
C ALA A 134 11.32 -13.20 21.35
N ALA A 135 10.59 -13.69 20.35
CA ALA A 135 10.48 -15.12 20.07
C ALA A 135 11.83 -15.74 19.65
N VAL A 136 12.61 -15.02 18.84
CA VAL A 136 13.95 -15.45 18.41
C VAL A 136 14.94 -15.46 19.57
N MET A 137 14.88 -14.47 20.47
CA MET A 137 15.76 -14.42 21.64
C MET A 137 15.42 -15.51 22.65
N GLN A 138 14.14 -15.76 22.92
CA GLN A 138 13.70 -16.89 23.76
C GLN A 138 14.18 -18.24 23.18
N LEU A 139 14.15 -18.39 21.86
CA LEU A 139 14.71 -19.57 21.21
C LEU A 139 16.21 -19.69 21.42
N LYS A 140 16.95 -18.57 21.33
CA LYS A 140 18.40 -18.55 21.57
C LYS A 140 18.77 -18.91 23.01
N GLU A 141 18.02 -18.42 23.99
CA GLU A 141 18.25 -18.69 25.42
C GLU A 141 17.93 -20.14 25.80
N GLY A 142 17.00 -20.78 25.09
CA GLY A 142 16.61 -22.17 25.32
C GLY A 142 17.44 -23.24 24.58
N LEU A 143 18.62 -22.90 24.06
CA LEU A 143 19.54 -23.77 23.30
C LEU A 143 20.85 -24.09 24.03
#